data_AF-A0AAU0SC69-F1
#
_entry.id   AF-A0AAU0SC69-F1
#
_cell.length_a   1.000
_cell.length_b   1.000
_cell.length_c   1.000
_cell.angle_alpha   90.00
_cell.angle_beta   90.00
_cell.angle_gamma   90.00
#
_symmetry.space_group_name_H-M   'P 1'
#
loop_
_entity.id
_entity.type
_entity.pdbx_description
1 polymer ?
#
loop_
_entity_poly.entity_id
_entity_poly.type
_entity_poly.pdbx_seq_one_letter_code
_entity_poly.pdbx_strand_id
1 'polypeptide(L)'
;MLAEQKQEILRLLQQAVAPLIADTSVSANVLLERPRDAAHGDIACNIAMQIAKPLRKNPREIAQQIVASLEAAAHPLIAAVEIAGPGFINIRLATAAKQAIVKTVLTAGVTYGQSRRGAGQKVVVEFVSANPTGPLHVGHGRQGALGDALAALLDIQGYAVTREFYYNDAGVQIANLGLSVQARANGHAPGDPAWPETAYNGDYIAEIARDFLDKKTVSASNGVPVTANGDVNDLESIRAFAVTYLRREQDSDLLAFGVKFDHYYLESSLYVDGKVAATVAALTAAGKTYEQDGALWLRTTEYGDDKDRVMKKSDGTYTYFVPDVAYHVSKWERGYRQAINIQGSDHHGTIARVRAGLQALDVGIPQGYPDYILHKMVTVMKDGAEVKISKRAGSYVTVRDLIDWSGNGDVVRGRDAVRFFLISRKADTEFVFDVDVALSQSDENPVYYVQYAHARICSVLAQYSTEEAGFAALAEVDLTPLTAPREASLLAKLAEYPEALERALDELGPHQVAFYLRDLAGELHSYYNAERVLVDDEAVKLARLALMLATRQVIRNGLALIGVSAPPKM
;
A
#
# COMPACT_ATOMS: atom_id res chain seq x y z
N MET A 1 16.08 15.05 9.69
CA MET A 1 15.78 15.97 10.83
C MET A 1 14.30 15.87 11.16
N LEU A 2 13.89 16.32 12.36
CA LEU A 2 12.48 16.31 12.74
C LEU A 2 11.66 17.35 11.94
N ALA A 3 10.36 17.10 11.77
CA ALA A 3 9.46 18.02 11.07
C ALA A 3 9.41 19.41 11.73
N GLU A 4 9.38 19.48 13.06
CA GLU A 4 9.40 20.74 13.80
C GLU A 4 10.71 21.51 13.59
N GLN A 5 11.84 20.80 13.55
CA GLN A 5 13.15 21.40 13.23
C GLN A 5 13.19 21.92 11.79
N LYS A 6 12.59 21.19 10.84
CA LYS A 6 12.44 21.61 9.43
C LYS A 6 11.65 22.91 9.33
N GLN A 7 10.52 23.00 10.04
CA GLN A 7 9.68 24.21 10.07
C GLN A 7 10.40 25.40 10.71
N GLU A 8 11.13 25.17 11.80
CA GLU A 8 11.90 26.23 12.46
C GLU A 8 13.03 26.75 11.57
N ILE A 9 13.76 25.88 10.87
CA ILE A 9 14.80 26.31 9.92
C ILE A 9 14.20 27.07 8.72
N LEU A 10 13.04 26.63 8.22
CA LEU A 10 12.29 27.37 7.21
C LEU A 10 11.94 28.78 7.70
N ARG A 11 11.45 28.91 8.94
CA ARG A 11 11.13 30.19 9.56
C ARG A 11 12.35 31.10 9.66
N LEU A 12 13.49 30.57 10.12
CA LEU A 12 14.74 31.33 10.23
C LEU A 12 15.21 31.86 8.86
N LEU A 13 15.15 31.02 7.82
CA LEU A 13 15.49 31.43 6.45
C LEU A 13 14.51 32.47 5.90
N GLN A 14 13.20 32.30 6.12
CA GLN A 14 12.19 33.26 5.72
C GLN A 14 12.41 34.63 6.40
N GLN A 15 12.75 34.63 7.69
CA GLN A 15 13.08 35.85 8.43
C GLN A 15 14.37 36.51 7.91
N ALA A 16 15.38 35.73 7.55
CA ALA A 16 16.60 36.26 6.95
C ALA A 16 16.37 36.82 5.53
N VAL A 17 15.42 36.27 4.79
CA VAL A 17 15.07 36.71 3.43
C VAL A 17 14.14 37.92 3.43
N ALA A 18 13.22 38.04 4.39
CA ALA A 18 12.17 39.07 4.38
C ALA A 18 12.71 40.52 4.25
N PRO A 19 13.76 40.96 4.98
CA PRO A 19 14.34 42.30 4.80
C PRO A 19 14.92 42.54 3.40
N LEU A 20 15.34 41.48 2.68
CA LEU A 20 15.97 41.60 1.37
C LEU A 20 14.95 41.86 0.25
N ILE A 21 13.67 41.57 0.50
CA ILE A 21 12.57 41.68 -0.46
C ILE A 21 11.47 42.67 -0.03
N ALA A 22 11.55 43.24 1.17
CA ALA A 22 10.48 44.04 1.79
C ALA A 22 9.96 45.20 0.92
N ASP A 23 10.85 45.90 0.22
CA ASP A 23 10.50 47.04 -0.65
C ASP A 23 10.44 46.65 -2.14
N THR A 24 10.15 45.39 -2.44
CA THR A 24 10.18 44.85 -3.81
C THR A 24 8.92 44.05 -4.11
N SER A 25 8.64 43.84 -5.41
CA SER A 25 7.58 42.92 -5.85
C SER A 25 8.04 41.45 -5.91
N VAL A 26 9.20 41.12 -5.33
CA VAL A 26 9.79 39.78 -5.41
C VAL A 26 9.14 38.87 -4.38
N SER A 27 8.64 37.72 -4.83
CA SER A 27 8.20 36.64 -3.96
C SER A 27 9.34 35.64 -3.76
N ALA A 28 9.50 35.15 -2.52
CA ALA A 28 10.52 34.19 -2.14
C ALA A 28 9.86 32.88 -1.70
N ASN A 29 10.20 31.78 -2.39
CA ASN A 29 9.79 30.44 -1.98
C ASN A 29 10.99 29.69 -1.40
N VAL A 30 11.11 29.70 -0.08
CA VAL A 30 12.19 28.99 0.62
C VAL A 30 11.92 27.50 0.60
N LEU A 31 12.76 26.74 -0.09
CA LEU A 31 12.74 25.28 -0.12
C LEU A 31 14.00 24.73 0.53
N LEU A 32 13.83 23.67 1.33
CA LEU A 32 14.92 22.91 1.92
C LEU A 32 15.11 21.62 1.14
N GLU A 33 16.35 21.36 0.76
CA GLU A 33 16.76 20.17 0.04
C GLU A 33 17.80 19.41 0.86
N ARG A 34 17.96 18.12 0.59
CA ARG A 34 19.10 17.36 1.09
C ARG A 34 20.30 17.59 0.18
N PRO A 35 21.49 17.94 0.70
CA PRO A 35 22.69 18.04 -0.13
C PRO A 35 23.02 16.71 -0.80
N ARG A 36 23.53 16.77 -2.04
CA ARG A 36 24.00 15.56 -2.76
C ARG A 36 25.26 14.96 -2.14
N ASP A 37 26.09 15.79 -1.54
CA ASP A 37 27.31 15.40 -0.84
C ASP A 37 27.12 15.65 0.67
N ALA A 38 27.34 14.63 1.49
CA ALA A 38 27.22 14.74 2.94
C ALA A 38 28.23 15.73 3.55
N ALA A 39 29.35 16.02 2.88
CA ALA A 39 30.30 17.05 3.31
C ALA A 39 29.67 18.44 3.32
N HIS A 40 28.66 18.67 2.48
CA HIS A 40 27.91 19.93 2.38
C HIS A 40 26.84 20.09 3.48
N GLY A 41 26.89 19.30 4.55
CA GLY A 41 25.99 19.43 5.69
C GLY A 41 24.70 18.62 5.54
N ASP A 42 23.69 19.01 6.31
CA ASP A 42 22.44 18.25 6.45
C ASP A 42 21.32 18.81 5.56
N ILE A 43 21.37 20.11 5.27
CA ILE A 43 20.34 20.85 4.54
C ILE A 43 21.01 21.79 3.54
N ALA A 44 20.46 21.90 2.34
CA ALA A 44 20.80 22.91 1.35
C ALA A 44 19.58 23.79 1.03
N CYS A 45 19.83 25.07 0.76
CA CYS A 45 18.83 26.01 0.28
C CYS A 45 19.41 26.86 -0.86
N ASN A 46 18.69 26.99 -1.97
CA ASN A 46 19.11 27.76 -3.15
C ASN A 46 18.44 29.14 -3.25
N ILE A 47 17.77 29.61 -2.19
CA ILE A 47 16.92 30.81 -2.23
C ILE A 47 17.67 32.06 -2.72
N ALA A 48 18.95 32.21 -2.36
CA ALA A 48 19.76 33.35 -2.78
C ALA A 48 19.87 33.45 -4.30
N MET A 49 19.96 32.31 -5.00
CA MET A 49 19.99 32.25 -6.46
C MET A 49 18.64 32.58 -7.08
N GLN A 50 17.55 32.15 -6.45
CA GLN A 50 16.20 32.39 -6.95
C GLN A 50 15.86 33.89 -6.93
N ILE A 51 16.21 34.60 -5.85
CA ILE A 51 15.85 36.02 -5.69
C ILE A 51 16.89 36.99 -6.29
N ALA A 52 18.09 36.52 -6.64
CA ALA A 52 19.16 37.37 -7.16
C ALA A 52 18.82 38.10 -8.46
N LYS A 53 18.29 37.38 -9.47
CA LYS A 53 17.97 37.98 -10.76
C LYS A 53 16.84 39.03 -10.65
N PRO A 54 15.71 38.76 -9.96
CA PRO A 54 14.69 39.77 -9.71
C PRO A 54 15.21 41.01 -8.96
N LEU A 55 16.11 40.81 -7.98
CA LEU A 55 16.71 41.89 -7.19
C LEU A 55 17.87 42.61 -7.89
N ARG A 56 18.32 42.11 -9.05
CA ARG A 56 19.52 42.60 -9.77
C ARG A 56 20.77 42.66 -8.90
N LYS A 57 20.93 41.68 -8.00
CA LYS A 57 22.08 41.56 -7.07
C LYS A 57 22.87 40.29 -7.36
N ASN A 58 24.11 40.23 -6.87
CA ASN A 58 24.91 39.01 -6.94
C ASN A 58 24.31 37.95 -5.99
N PRO A 59 24.06 36.70 -6.46
CA PRO A 59 23.51 35.65 -5.59
C PRO A 59 24.40 35.34 -4.38
N ARG A 60 25.72 35.48 -4.51
CA ARG A 60 26.66 35.22 -3.41
C ARG A 60 26.58 36.31 -2.34
N GLU A 61 26.37 37.56 -2.73
CA GLU A 61 26.15 38.68 -1.80
C GLU A 61 24.83 38.53 -1.03
N ILE A 62 23.79 38.03 -1.69
CA ILE A 62 22.51 37.70 -1.04
C ILE A 62 22.71 36.54 -0.05
N ALA A 63 23.41 35.47 -0.48
CA ALA A 63 23.71 34.34 0.41
C ALA A 63 24.49 34.80 1.65
N GLN A 64 25.48 35.69 1.49
CA GLN A 64 26.24 36.27 2.61
C GLN A 64 25.34 37.00 3.61
N GLN A 65 24.38 37.80 3.15
CA GLN A 65 23.43 38.49 4.02
C GLN A 65 22.53 37.50 4.78
N ILE A 66 22.04 36.47 4.10
CA ILE A 66 21.22 35.43 4.73
C ILE A 66 22.03 34.66 5.78
N VAL A 67 23.25 34.23 5.44
CA VAL A 67 24.14 33.51 6.37
C VAL A 67 24.48 34.37 7.58
N ALA A 68 24.85 35.64 7.39
CA ALA A 68 25.12 36.55 8.50
C ALA A 68 23.90 36.72 9.43
N SER A 69 22.68 36.76 8.87
CA SER A 69 21.45 36.80 9.65
C SER A 69 21.23 35.51 10.46
N LEU A 70 21.53 34.34 9.88
CA LEU A 70 21.42 33.05 10.58
C LEU A 70 22.46 32.92 11.69
N GLU A 71 23.70 33.33 11.44
CA GLU A 71 24.78 33.33 12.42
C GLU A 71 24.47 34.28 13.58
N ALA A 72 23.97 35.48 13.28
CA ALA A 72 23.56 36.45 14.29
C ALA A 72 22.40 35.95 15.17
N ALA A 73 21.50 35.13 14.61
CA ALA A 73 20.43 34.50 15.38
C ALA A 73 20.95 33.42 16.35
N ALA A 74 22.15 32.87 16.11
CA ALA A 74 22.83 31.87 16.95
C ALA A 74 21.90 30.72 17.42
N HIS A 75 21.06 30.23 16.51
CA HIS A 75 19.98 29.31 16.90
C HIS A 75 20.52 27.91 17.27
N PRO A 76 20.06 27.28 18.37
CA PRO A 76 20.59 25.99 18.86
C PRO A 76 20.49 24.80 17.89
N LEU A 77 19.65 24.90 16.86
CA LEU A 77 19.53 23.85 15.83
C LEU A 77 20.69 23.86 14.83
N ILE A 78 21.41 24.97 14.70
CA ILE A 78 22.40 25.20 13.66
C ILE A 78 23.80 25.16 14.28
N ALA A 79 24.62 24.20 13.83
CA ALA A 79 26.03 24.15 14.21
C ALA A 79 26.91 25.03 13.31
N ALA A 80 26.62 25.04 12.01
CA ALA A 80 27.36 25.82 11.03
C ALA A 80 26.49 26.13 9.81
N VAL A 81 26.78 27.25 9.16
CA VAL A 81 26.19 27.62 7.87
C VAL A 81 27.33 27.99 6.92
N GLU A 82 27.32 27.45 5.72
CA GLU A 82 28.39 27.64 4.73
C GLU A 82 27.79 28.00 3.37
N ILE A 83 28.49 28.84 2.61
CA ILE A 83 28.07 29.21 1.25
C ILE A 83 28.84 28.36 0.24
N ALA A 84 28.11 27.58 -0.56
CA ALA A 84 28.68 26.78 -1.64
C ALA A 84 28.39 27.39 -3.03
N GLY A 85 29.41 27.35 -3.89
CA GLY A 85 29.31 27.75 -5.29
C GLY A 85 28.74 29.17 -5.49
N PRO A 86 27.74 29.35 -6.36
CA PRO A 86 27.21 30.67 -6.70
C PRO A 86 26.32 31.29 -5.59
N GLY A 87 25.90 30.53 -4.58
CA GLY A 87 24.99 31.03 -3.54
C GLY A 87 24.11 29.97 -2.88
N PHE A 88 24.51 28.69 -2.90
CA PHE A 88 23.83 27.68 -2.09
C PHE A 88 24.17 27.91 -0.62
N ILE A 89 23.16 27.81 0.23
CA ILE A 89 23.30 27.93 1.68
C ILE A 89 23.19 26.52 2.26
N ASN A 90 24.31 26.02 2.76
CA ASN A 90 24.44 24.71 3.38
C ASN A 90 24.38 24.87 4.89
N ILE A 91 23.51 24.10 5.55
CA ILE A 91 23.32 24.15 7.00
C ILE A 91 23.70 22.80 7.59
N ARG A 92 24.57 22.81 8.59
CA ARG A 92 24.90 21.65 9.42
C ARG A 92 24.14 21.75 10.73
N LEU A 93 23.38 20.71 11.06
CA LEU A 93 22.60 20.66 12.29
C LEU A 93 23.50 20.42 13.50
N ALA A 94 23.13 21.02 14.62
CA ALA A 94 23.72 20.71 15.91
C ALA A 94 23.54 19.23 16.27
N THR A 95 24.55 18.65 16.91
CA THR A 95 24.51 17.25 17.34
C THR A 95 23.30 16.95 18.22
N ALA A 96 22.98 17.84 19.16
CA ALA A 96 21.79 17.72 20.01
C ALA A 96 20.48 17.70 19.20
N ALA A 97 20.40 18.47 18.11
CA ALA A 97 19.24 18.46 17.22
C ALA A 97 19.09 17.10 16.52
N LYS A 98 20.20 16.47 16.11
CA LYS A 98 20.18 15.12 15.53
C LYS A 98 19.79 14.06 16.55
N GLN A 99 20.29 14.16 17.78
CA GLN A 99 20.02 13.23 18.87
C GLN A 99 18.56 13.26 19.34
N ALA A 100 17.91 14.44 19.28
CA ALA A 100 16.52 14.63 19.72
C ALA A 100 15.51 13.66 19.06
N ILE A 101 15.84 13.11 17.88
CA ILE A 101 15.03 12.09 17.19
C ILE A 101 14.70 10.90 18.07
N VAL A 102 15.64 10.43 18.91
CA VAL A 102 15.44 9.26 19.77
C VAL A 102 14.30 9.54 20.74
N LYS A 103 14.34 10.68 21.43
CA LYS A 103 13.29 11.09 22.36
C LYS A 103 11.94 11.25 21.64
N THR A 104 11.92 11.85 20.46
CA THR A 104 10.68 12.00 19.67
C THR A 104 10.08 10.64 19.30
N VAL A 105 10.89 9.71 18.81
CA VAL A 105 10.44 8.36 18.44
C VAL A 105 9.90 7.62 19.66
N LEU A 106 10.61 7.66 20.79
CA LEU A 106 10.22 6.95 22.01
C LEU A 106 8.96 7.54 22.65
N THR A 107 8.82 8.87 22.63
CA THR A 107 7.64 9.56 23.15
C THR A 107 6.41 9.28 22.29
N ALA A 108 6.55 9.30 20.97
CA ALA A 108 5.44 9.01 20.05
C ALA A 108 5.13 7.49 19.96
N GLY A 109 6.12 6.62 20.17
CA GLY A 109 5.94 5.18 20.18
C GLY A 109 5.29 4.67 18.89
N VAL A 110 4.14 4.01 19.01
CA VAL A 110 3.37 3.47 17.89
C VAL A 110 2.79 4.53 16.96
N THR A 111 2.70 5.78 17.41
CA THR A 111 2.18 6.89 16.59
C THR A 111 3.29 7.68 15.88
N TYR A 112 4.56 7.32 16.06
CA TYR A 112 5.63 7.94 15.30
C TYR A 112 5.46 7.64 13.79
N GLY A 113 5.46 8.68 12.95
CA GLY A 113 5.16 8.60 11.52
C GLY A 113 3.69 8.87 11.15
N GLN A 114 2.78 8.96 12.13
CA GLN A 114 1.39 9.35 11.88
C GLN A 114 1.28 10.84 11.54
N SER A 115 0.29 11.18 10.72
CA SER A 115 0.00 12.55 10.29
C SER A 115 -1.51 12.83 10.30
N ARG A 116 -1.89 14.10 10.29
CA ARG A 116 -3.28 14.55 10.12
C ARG A 116 -3.55 15.11 8.71
N ARG A 117 -2.66 14.82 7.76
CA ARG A 117 -2.71 15.30 6.38
C ARG A 117 -4.05 15.03 5.70
N GLY A 118 -4.61 13.84 5.90
CA GLY A 118 -5.89 13.44 5.30
C GLY A 118 -7.10 14.18 5.88
N ALA A 119 -6.99 14.81 7.06
CA ALA A 119 -8.04 15.58 7.71
C ALA A 119 -9.44 14.90 7.73
N GLY A 120 -9.48 13.58 7.84
CA GLY A 120 -10.72 12.79 7.82
C GLY A 120 -11.40 12.68 6.46
N GLN A 121 -10.73 13.05 5.36
CA GLN A 121 -11.25 12.85 4.01
C GLN A 121 -11.52 11.36 3.76
N LYS A 122 -12.71 11.07 3.24
CA LYS A 122 -13.14 9.69 2.96
C LYS A 122 -12.46 9.16 1.70
N VAL A 123 -11.82 8.01 1.84
CA VAL A 123 -11.16 7.28 0.76
C VAL A 123 -11.65 5.84 0.75
N VAL A 124 -12.01 5.34 -0.42
CA VAL A 124 -12.27 3.90 -0.62
C VAL A 124 -11.10 3.28 -1.36
N VAL A 125 -10.56 2.19 -0.82
CA VAL A 125 -9.53 1.38 -1.47
C VAL A 125 -10.18 0.05 -1.83
N GLU A 126 -10.34 -0.19 -3.13
CA GLU A 126 -10.90 -1.43 -3.66
C GLU A 126 -9.78 -2.34 -4.15
N PHE A 127 -9.78 -3.58 -3.69
CA PHE A 127 -8.76 -4.57 -4.06
C PHE A 127 -9.27 -6.01 -3.86
N VAL A 128 -8.55 -6.98 -4.43
CA VAL A 128 -8.94 -8.39 -4.57
C VAL A 128 -10.12 -8.59 -5.52
N SER A 129 -11.31 -8.07 -5.18
CA SER A 129 -12.55 -8.10 -5.97
C SER A 129 -12.70 -9.34 -6.85
N ALA A 130 -12.38 -10.51 -6.30
CA ALA A 130 -12.30 -11.76 -7.02
C ALA A 130 -13.68 -12.38 -7.10
N ASN A 131 -14.05 -12.89 -8.27
CA ASN A 131 -15.32 -13.57 -8.42
C ASN A 131 -15.33 -14.87 -7.60
N PRO A 132 -16.46 -15.24 -6.99
CA PRO A 132 -16.57 -16.43 -6.15
C PRO A 132 -16.71 -17.70 -7.00
N THR A 133 -15.78 -17.91 -7.93
CA THR A 133 -15.77 -19.05 -8.87
C THR A 133 -14.56 -19.95 -8.72
N GLY A 134 -13.66 -19.65 -7.78
CA GLY A 134 -12.54 -20.51 -7.40
C GLY A 134 -11.68 -19.85 -6.30
N PRO A 135 -10.70 -20.59 -5.74
CA PRO A 135 -9.76 -20.05 -4.77
C PRO A 135 -8.95 -18.85 -5.26
N LEU A 136 -8.45 -18.07 -4.31
CA LEU A 136 -7.61 -16.91 -4.61
C LEU A 136 -6.23 -17.35 -5.07
N HIS A 137 -5.83 -16.95 -6.27
CA HIS A 137 -4.45 -17.14 -6.77
C HIS A 137 -3.50 -16.01 -6.38
N VAL A 138 -2.20 -16.18 -6.65
CA VAL A 138 -1.13 -15.19 -6.36
C VAL A 138 -1.42 -13.77 -6.84
N GLY A 139 -2.05 -13.59 -8.00
CA GLY A 139 -2.48 -12.27 -8.47
C GLY A 139 -3.40 -11.54 -7.47
N HIS A 140 -4.38 -12.24 -6.87
CA HIS A 140 -5.22 -11.69 -5.81
C HIS A 140 -4.42 -11.43 -4.54
N GLY A 141 -3.45 -12.29 -4.20
CA GLY A 141 -2.52 -12.06 -3.09
C GLY A 141 -1.72 -10.75 -3.26
N ARG A 142 -1.29 -10.44 -4.49
CA ARG A 142 -0.60 -9.18 -4.82
C ARG A 142 -1.51 -7.97 -4.61
N GLN A 143 -2.77 -8.06 -5.03
CA GLN A 143 -3.78 -7.01 -4.78
C GLN A 143 -4.03 -6.85 -3.27
N GLY A 144 -4.17 -7.97 -2.55
CA GLY A 144 -4.32 -8.03 -1.11
C GLY A 144 -3.20 -7.31 -0.36
N ALA A 145 -1.95 -7.62 -0.67
CA ALA A 145 -0.78 -7.01 -0.03
C ALA A 145 -0.68 -5.51 -0.32
N LEU A 146 -0.86 -5.10 -1.57
CA LEU A 146 -0.79 -3.70 -1.98
C LEU A 146 -1.92 -2.87 -1.37
N GLY A 147 -3.16 -3.37 -1.45
CA GLY A 147 -4.35 -2.66 -1.00
C GLY A 147 -4.42 -2.52 0.50
N ASP A 148 -4.15 -3.58 1.24
CA ASP A 148 -4.17 -3.52 2.69
C ASP A 148 -3.07 -2.61 3.25
N ALA A 149 -1.85 -2.67 2.69
CA ALA A 149 -0.76 -1.80 3.11
C ALA A 149 -0.99 -0.32 2.73
N LEU A 150 -1.56 -0.05 1.54
CA LEU A 150 -1.93 1.32 1.16
C LEU A 150 -3.06 1.85 2.05
N ALA A 151 -4.06 1.02 2.35
CA ALA A 151 -5.14 1.39 3.25
C ALA A 151 -4.62 1.70 4.66
N ALA A 152 -3.69 0.89 5.18
CA ALA A 152 -3.02 1.16 6.46
C ALA A 152 -2.20 2.46 6.43
N LEU A 153 -1.49 2.74 5.32
CA LEU A 153 -0.77 3.99 5.12
C LEU A 153 -1.71 5.19 5.11
N LEU A 154 -2.79 5.15 4.33
CA LEU A 154 -3.79 6.22 4.29
C LEU A 154 -4.40 6.48 5.69
N ASP A 155 -4.73 5.43 6.43
CA ASP A 155 -5.31 5.53 7.77
C ASP A 155 -4.39 6.28 8.74
N ILE A 156 -3.11 5.89 8.82
CA ILE A 156 -2.14 6.57 9.69
C ILE A 156 -1.78 8.00 9.23
N GLN A 157 -2.07 8.35 7.98
CA GLN A 157 -1.90 9.71 7.45
C GLN A 157 -3.16 10.57 7.64
N GLY A 158 -4.19 10.04 8.33
CA GLY A 158 -5.36 10.79 8.79
C GLY A 158 -6.55 10.78 7.82
N TYR A 159 -6.61 9.82 6.90
CA TYR A 159 -7.78 9.61 6.03
C TYR A 159 -8.81 8.71 6.69
N ALA A 160 -10.09 8.89 6.37
CA ALA A 160 -11.15 7.96 6.75
C ALA A 160 -11.26 6.86 5.69
N VAL A 161 -10.52 5.77 5.89
CA VAL A 161 -10.35 4.71 4.88
C VAL A 161 -11.45 3.66 4.97
N THR A 162 -11.91 3.19 3.82
CA THR A 162 -12.78 2.00 3.69
C THR A 162 -12.11 1.00 2.74
N ARG A 163 -11.81 -0.20 3.24
CA ARG A 163 -11.39 -1.35 2.43
C ARG A 163 -12.63 -2.00 1.83
N GLU A 164 -12.77 -1.94 0.52
CA GLU A 164 -13.95 -2.44 -0.20
C GLU A 164 -13.59 -3.65 -1.07
N PHE A 165 -14.42 -4.69 -0.99
CA PHE A 165 -14.38 -5.85 -1.89
C PHE A 165 -15.61 -5.78 -2.80
N TYR A 166 -15.41 -5.78 -4.13
CA TYR A 166 -16.51 -5.87 -5.09
C TYR A 166 -16.74 -7.32 -5.51
N TYR A 167 -17.95 -7.85 -5.29
CA TYR A 167 -18.36 -9.17 -5.76
C TYR A 167 -19.19 -9.04 -7.04
N ASN A 168 -18.71 -9.65 -8.12
CA ASN A 168 -19.58 -9.99 -9.24
C ASN A 168 -20.34 -11.28 -8.91
N ASP A 169 -21.49 -11.12 -8.28
CA ASP A 169 -22.34 -12.22 -7.79
C ASP A 169 -23.36 -12.72 -8.81
N ALA A 170 -23.28 -12.27 -10.06
CA ALA A 170 -24.20 -12.62 -11.12
C ALA A 170 -23.50 -12.91 -12.47
N GLY A 171 -24.26 -13.39 -13.45
CA GLY A 171 -23.80 -13.55 -14.82
C GLY A 171 -23.18 -14.91 -15.17
N VAL A 172 -22.49 -14.94 -16.31
CA VAL A 172 -22.08 -16.18 -17.00
C VAL A 172 -21.11 -17.03 -16.17
N GLN A 173 -20.21 -16.40 -15.42
CA GLN A 173 -19.22 -17.13 -14.60
C GLN A 173 -19.90 -17.91 -13.47
N ILE A 174 -20.86 -17.32 -12.77
CA ILE A 174 -21.65 -18.00 -11.73
C ILE A 174 -22.53 -19.10 -12.34
N ALA A 175 -23.08 -18.87 -13.54
CA ALA A 175 -23.83 -19.90 -14.24
C ALA A 175 -22.96 -21.12 -14.59
N ASN A 176 -21.76 -20.89 -15.11
CA ASN A 176 -20.78 -21.93 -15.42
C ASN A 176 -20.34 -22.69 -14.16
N LEU A 177 -20.15 -22.00 -13.02
CA LEU A 177 -19.85 -22.65 -11.75
C LEU A 177 -20.94 -23.65 -11.35
N GLY A 178 -22.21 -23.23 -11.40
CA GLY A 178 -23.34 -24.11 -11.09
C GLY A 178 -23.39 -25.34 -12.00
N LEU A 179 -23.17 -25.16 -13.30
CA LEU A 179 -23.11 -26.27 -14.27
C LEU A 179 -21.92 -27.22 -14.00
N SER A 180 -20.78 -26.67 -13.56
CA SER A 180 -19.59 -27.47 -13.22
C SER A 180 -19.85 -28.37 -12.01
N VAL A 181 -20.47 -27.81 -10.97
CA VAL A 181 -20.84 -28.54 -9.75
C VAL A 181 -21.91 -29.59 -10.06
N GLN A 182 -22.92 -29.25 -10.87
CA GLN A 182 -23.93 -30.20 -11.33
C GLN A 182 -23.29 -31.38 -12.10
N ALA A 183 -22.38 -31.09 -13.03
CA ALA A 183 -21.70 -32.14 -13.81
C ALA A 183 -20.91 -33.09 -12.88
N ARG A 184 -20.19 -32.56 -11.90
CA ARG A 184 -19.53 -33.40 -10.86
C ARG A 184 -20.53 -34.19 -10.04
N ALA A 185 -21.64 -33.58 -9.61
CA ALA A 185 -22.66 -34.25 -8.81
C ALA A 185 -23.36 -35.40 -9.57
N ASN A 186 -23.42 -35.30 -10.91
CA ASN A 186 -23.86 -36.37 -11.81
C ASN A 186 -22.78 -37.42 -12.12
N GLY A 187 -21.61 -37.34 -11.49
CA GLY A 187 -20.53 -38.32 -11.62
C GLY A 187 -19.58 -38.10 -12.80
N HIS A 188 -19.65 -36.96 -13.48
CA HIS A 188 -18.72 -36.61 -14.56
C HIS A 188 -17.42 -35.99 -14.02
N ALA A 189 -16.37 -36.03 -14.82
CA ALA A 189 -15.07 -35.43 -14.55
C ALA A 189 -14.51 -34.68 -15.77
N PRO A 190 -13.56 -33.74 -15.59
CA PRO A 190 -12.86 -33.08 -16.68
C PRO A 190 -12.29 -34.09 -17.68
N GLY A 191 -12.72 -33.97 -18.94
CA GLY A 191 -12.34 -34.88 -20.02
C GLY A 191 -13.38 -35.93 -20.39
N ASP A 192 -14.42 -36.11 -19.58
CA ASP A 192 -15.56 -36.97 -19.94
C ASP A 192 -16.37 -36.36 -21.09
N PRO A 193 -17.01 -37.17 -21.95
CA PRO A 193 -17.84 -36.67 -23.05
C PRO A 193 -18.99 -35.75 -22.62
N ALA A 194 -19.50 -35.92 -21.39
CA ALA A 194 -20.59 -35.13 -20.81
C ALA A 194 -20.09 -33.94 -19.97
N TRP A 195 -18.78 -33.68 -19.93
CA TRP A 195 -18.21 -32.55 -19.20
C TRP A 195 -18.41 -31.24 -19.98
N PRO A 196 -19.06 -30.20 -19.40
CA PRO A 196 -19.32 -28.97 -20.13
C PRO A 196 -18.01 -28.27 -20.54
N GLU A 197 -17.95 -27.75 -21.77
CA GLU A 197 -16.75 -27.06 -22.29
C GLU A 197 -16.39 -25.82 -21.45
N THR A 198 -17.39 -25.12 -20.93
CA THR A 198 -17.22 -23.92 -20.10
C THR A 198 -17.10 -24.22 -18.61
N ALA A 199 -17.04 -25.50 -18.21
CA ALA A 199 -16.94 -25.86 -16.80
C ALA A 199 -15.57 -25.52 -16.21
N TYR A 200 -15.58 -25.22 -14.91
CA TYR A 200 -14.38 -25.09 -14.10
C TYR A 200 -13.83 -26.49 -13.78
N ASN A 201 -12.53 -26.70 -14.04
CA ASN A 201 -11.92 -28.05 -13.97
C ASN A 201 -11.24 -28.37 -12.64
N GLY A 202 -11.11 -27.41 -11.72
CA GLY A 202 -10.34 -27.60 -10.49
C GLY A 202 -10.96 -28.60 -9.53
N ASP A 203 -10.12 -29.22 -8.70
CA ASP A 203 -10.53 -30.27 -7.75
C ASP A 203 -11.55 -29.78 -6.71
N TYR A 204 -11.52 -28.49 -6.37
CA TYR A 204 -12.50 -27.85 -5.49
C TYR A 204 -13.96 -28.02 -5.96
N ILE A 205 -14.22 -28.16 -7.28
CA ILE A 205 -15.57 -28.41 -7.78
C ILE A 205 -16.09 -29.77 -7.32
N ALA A 206 -15.21 -30.78 -7.22
CA ALA A 206 -15.59 -32.10 -6.73
C ALA A 206 -15.89 -32.08 -5.21
N GLU A 207 -15.19 -31.23 -4.45
CA GLU A 207 -15.47 -31.02 -3.03
C GLU A 207 -16.81 -30.34 -2.82
N ILE A 208 -17.10 -29.27 -3.56
CA ILE A 208 -18.38 -28.56 -3.51
C ILE A 208 -19.53 -29.50 -3.87
N ALA A 209 -19.40 -30.30 -4.94
CA ALA A 209 -20.43 -31.24 -5.36
C ALA A 209 -20.71 -32.32 -4.29
N ARG A 210 -19.67 -32.86 -3.66
CA ARG A 210 -19.80 -33.81 -2.56
C ARG A 210 -20.53 -33.19 -1.37
N ASP A 211 -20.10 -32.01 -0.95
CA ASP A 211 -20.69 -31.30 0.19
C ASP A 211 -22.14 -30.87 -0.08
N PHE A 212 -22.48 -30.58 -1.34
CA PHE A 212 -23.84 -30.33 -1.77
C PHE A 212 -24.71 -31.58 -1.66
N LEU A 213 -24.25 -32.73 -2.16
CA LEU A 213 -24.95 -34.01 -2.07
C LEU A 213 -25.14 -34.46 -0.61
N ASP A 214 -24.16 -34.17 0.25
CA ASP A 214 -24.20 -34.44 1.70
C ASP A 214 -25.13 -33.48 2.47
N LYS A 215 -25.81 -32.55 1.77
CA LYS A 215 -26.76 -31.57 2.36
C LYS A 215 -26.13 -30.71 3.46
N LYS A 216 -24.85 -30.38 3.31
CA LYS A 216 -24.15 -29.56 4.30
C LYS A 216 -24.68 -28.12 4.31
N THR A 217 -24.38 -27.42 5.39
CA THR A 217 -24.62 -25.98 5.51
C THR A 217 -23.29 -25.24 5.48
N VAL A 218 -23.21 -24.18 4.68
CA VAL A 218 -22.03 -23.31 4.58
C VAL A 218 -22.42 -21.87 4.90
N SER A 219 -21.49 -21.10 5.45
CA SER A 219 -21.69 -19.68 5.77
C SER A 219 -20.42 -18.91 5.40
N ALA A 220 -20.61 -17.81 4.66
CA ALA A 220 -19.58 -16.78 4.48
C ALA A 220 -19.66 -15.76 5.63
N SER A 221 -18.63 -14.92 5.79
CA SER A 221 -18.53 -13.94 6.88
C SER A 221 -19.64 -12.88 6.91
N ASN A 222 -20.26 -12.61 5.77
CA ASN A 222 -21.20 -11.50 5.54
C ASN A 222 -22.46 -11.94 4.75
N GLY A 223 -22.89 -13.18 4.91
CA GLY A 223 -24.05 -13.74 4.20
C GLY A 223 -24.94 -14.61 5.08
N VAL A 224 -26.14 -14.91 4.56
CA VAL A 224 -27.04 -15.89 5.19
C VAL A 224 -26.46 -17.29 4.94
N PRO A 225 -26.41 -18.16 5.97
CA PRO A 225 -26.02 -19.56 5.76
C PRO A 225 -26.90 -20.24 4.72
N VAL A 226 -26.28 -21.04 3.85
CA VAL A 226 -26.97 -21.79 2.80
C VAL A 226 -26.85 -23.28 3.09
N THR A 227 -27.99 -23.95 3.20
CA THR A 227 -28.08 -25.41 3.31
C THR A 227 -28.37 -26.02 1.95
N ALA A 228 -27.53 -26.95 1.50
CA ALA A 228 -27.76 -27.67 0.26
C ALA A 228 -28.97 -28.60 0.37
N ASN A 229 -29.80 -28.64 -0.68
CA ASN A 229 -30.95 -29.56 -0.73
C ASN A 229 -30.57 -30.96 -1.23
N GLY A 230 -29.41 -31.09 -1.89
CA GLY A 230 -28.90 -32.33 -2.48
C GLY A 230 -29.58 -32.75 -3.79
N ASP A 231 -30.46 -31.91 -4.37
CA ASP A 231 -31.09 -32.17 -5.66
C ASP A 231 -30.19 -31.67 -6.80
N VAL A 232 -29.62 -32.60 -7.56
CA VAL A 232 -28.74 -32.29 -8.69
C VAL A 232 -29.43 -31.53 -9.83
N ASN A 233 -30.77 -31.52 -9.86
CA ASN A 233 -31.53 -30.81 -10.89
C ASN A 233 -31.87 -29.37 -10.49
N ASP A 234 -31.71 -29.01 -9.21
CA ASP A 234 -31.95 -27.67 -8.71
C ASP A 234 -30.68 -26.79 -8.87
N LEU A 235 -30.51 -26.25 -10.08
CA LEU A 235 -29.38 -25.39 -10.41
C LEU A 235 -29.31 -24.11 -9.56
N GLU A 236 -30.44 -23.61 -9.07
CA GLU A 236 -30.45 -22.41 -8.24
C GLU A 236 -29.88 -22.72 -6.85
N SER A 237 -30.32 -23.84 -6.24
CA SER A 237 -29.74 -24.33 -4.99
C SER A 237 -28.25 -24.64 -5.11
N ILE A 238 -27.83 -25.29 -6.20
CA ILE A 238 -26.42 -25.58 -6.49
C ILE A 238 -25.60 -24.28 -6.56
N ARG A 239 -26.08 -23.27 -7.29
CA ARG A 239 -25.39 -21.98 -7.42
C ARG A 239 -25.26 -21.27 -6.09
N ALA A 240 -26.37 -21.14 -5.33
CA ALA A 240 -26.36 -20.47 -4.03
C ALA A 240 -25.38 -21.15 -3.05
N PHE A 241 -25.37 -22.48 -3.03
CA PHE A 241 -24.46 -23.26 -2.19
C PHE A 241 -22.99 -23.08 -2.63
N ALA A 242 -22.70 -23.25 -3.92
CA ALA A 242 -21.34 -23.17 -4.46
C ALA A 242 -20.71 -21.78 -4.27
N VAL A 243 -21.47 -20.71 -4.53
CA VAL A 243 -21.02 -19.33 -4.30
C VAL A 243 -20.72 -19.10 -2.82
N THR A 244 -21.61 -19.55 -1.92
CA THR A 244 -21.40 -19.38 -0.47
C THR A 244 -20.21 -20.20 0.03
N TYR A 245 -20.01 -21.41 -0.51
CA TYR A 245 -18.87 -22.26 -0.21
C TYR A 245 -17.55 -21.57 -0.56
N LEU A 246 -17.45 -21.05 -1.79
CA LEU A 246 -16.24 -20.38 -2.26
C LEU A 246 -15.99 -19.06 -1.55
N ARG A 247 -17.04 -18.29 -1.22
CA ARG A 247 -16.88 -17.09 -0.40
C ARG A 247 -16.31 -17.41 0.99
N ARG A 248 -16.79 -18.47 1.64
CA ARG A 248 -16.23 -18.94 2.92
C ARG A 248 -14.74 -19.30 2.79
N GLU A 249 -14.36 -19.97 1.70
CA GLU A 249 -12.96 -20.34 1.44
C GLU A 249 -12.09 -19.09 1.22
N GLN A 250 -12.54 -18.17 0.36
CA GLN A 250 -11.86 -16.90 0.13
C GLN A 250 -11.72 -16.08 1.42
N ASP A 251 -12.76 -16.02 2.26
CA ASP A 251 -12.70 -15.36 3.57
C ASP A 251 -11.62 -15.96 4.47
N SER A 252 -11.54 -17.30 4.51
CA SER A 252 -10.50 -18.03 5.28
C SER A 252 -9.09 -17.71 4.77
N ASP A 253 -8.91 -17.63 3.45
CA ASP A 253 -7.64 -17.29 2.81
C ASP A 253 -7.22 -15.85 3.07
N LEU A 254 -8.15 -14.91 2.96
CA LEU A 254 -7.90 -13.51 3.29
C LEU A 254 -7.53 -13.32 4.76
N LEU A 255 -8.23 -14.02 5.67
CA LEU A 255 -7.93 -13.98 7.10
C LEU A 255 -6.53 -14.52 7.42
N ALA A 256 -6.15 -15.65 6.82
CA ALA A 256 -4.80 -16.18 6.98
C ALA A 256 -3.74 -15.27 6.37
N PHE A 257 -4.08 -14.57 5.29
CA PHE A 257 -3.24 -13.54 4.70
C PHE A 257 -3.23 -12.22 5.48
N GLY A 258 -4.01 -12.11 6.56
CA GLY A 258 -4.09 -10.93 7.41
C GLY A 258 -4.86 -9.76 6.79
N VAL A 259 -5.66 -10.01 5.75
CA VAL A 259 -6.47 -9.00 5.06
C VAL A 259 -7.90 -9.03 5.60
N LYS A 260 -8.48 -7.84 5.81
CA LYS A 260 -9.88 -7.66 6.22
C LYS A 260 -10.52 -6.55 5.40
N PHE A 261 -11.82 -6.66 5.18
CA PHE A 261 -12.62 -5.68 4.46
C PHE A 261 -13.65 -5.03 5.38
N ASP A 262 -13.87 -3.74 5.17
CA ASP A 262 -14.85 -2.94 5.92
C ASP A 262 -16.22 -2.99 5.24
N HIS A 263 -16.24 -3.16 3.92
CA HIS A 263 -17.45 -3.21 3.12
C HIS A 263 -17.32 -4.19 1.96
N TYR A 264 -18.41 -4.90 1.68
CA TYR A 264 -18.53 -5.79 0.53
C TYR A 264 -19.67 -5.30 -0.36
N TYR A 265 -19.35 -4.94 -1.59
CA TYR A 265 -20.29 -4.40 -2.56
C TYR A 265 -20.71 -5.50 -3.54
N LEU A 266 -22.02 -5.72 -3.69
CA LEU A 266 -22.55 -6.72 -4.63
C LEU A 266 -22.93 -6.05 -5.94
N GLU A 267 -22.49 -6.60 -7.07
CA GLU A 267 -22.88 -6.13 -8.40
C GLU A 267 -24.40 -6.15 -8.58
N SER A 268 -25.06 -7.22 -8.12
CA SER A 268 -26.51 -7.38 -8.19
C SER A 268 -27.29 -6.17 -7.63
N SER A 269 -26.76 -5.51 -6.58
CA SER A 269 -27.39 -4.33 -5.98
C SER A 269 -27.50 -3.14 -6.95
N LEU A 270 -26.57 -2.99 -7.92
CA LEU A 270 -26.62 -1.92 -8.93
C LEU A 270 -27.85 -2.04 -9.84
N TYR A 271 -28.29 -3.27 -10.08
CA TYR A 271 -29.44 -3.55 -10.91
C TYR A 271 -30.74 -3.46 -10.10
N VAL A 272 -30.76 -4.07 -8.90
CA VAL A 272 -31.93 -4.04 -8.00
C VAL A 272 -32.29 -2.60 -7.62
N ASP A 273 -31.29 -1.78 -7.31
CA ASP A 273 -31.47 -0.37 -6.95
C ASP A 273 -31.73 0.54 -8.18
N GLY A 274 -31.76 -0.02 -9.39
CA GLY A 274 -31.99 0.73 -10.63
C GLY A 274 -30.84 1.67 -11.04
N LYS A 275 -29.68 1.61 -10.38
CA LYS A 275 -28.54 2.49 -10.63
C LYS A 275 -28.01 2.38 -12.06
N VAL A 276 -27.92 1.17 -12.60
CA VAL A 276 -27.49 0.96 -14.00
C VAL A 276 -28.44 1.66 -14.96
N ALA A 277 -29.75 1.45 -14.80
CA ALA A 277 -30.76 2.06 -15.67
C ALA A 277 -30.76 3.59 -15.55
N ALA A 278 -30.60 4.12 -14.32
CA ALA A 278 -30.50 5.55 -14.07
C ALA A 278 -29.26 6.17 -14.75
N THR A 279 -28.10 5.51 -14.68
CA THR A 279 -26.88 5.95 -15.39
C THR A 279 -27.11 6.02 -16.90
N VAL A 280 -27.74 5.00 -17.49
CA VAL A 280 -28.06 5.03 -18.94
C VAL A 280 -29.00 6.18 -19.28
N ALA A 281 -30.08 6.34 -18.52
CA ALA A 281 -31.05 7.40 -18.75
C ALA A 281 -30.42 8.80 -18.66
N ALA A 282 -29.53 9.02 -17.69
CA ALA A 282 -28.82 10.29 -17.53
C ALA A 282 -27.92 10.59 -18.74
N LEU A 283 -27.13 9.61 -19.20
CA LEU A 283 -26.26 9.77 -20.37
C LEU A 283 -27.05 10.04 -21.65
N THR A 284 -28.18 9.37 -21.83
CA THR A 284 -29.07 9.60 -22.98
C THR A 284 -29.73 10.97 -22.91
N ALA A 285 -30.25 11.38 -21.75
CA ALA A 285 -30.84 12.70 -21.55
C ALA A 285 -29.85 13.85 -21.79
N ALA A 286 -28.56 13.62 -21.48
CA ALA A 286 -27.47 14.57 -21.75
C ALA A 286 -27.03 14.61 -23.23
N GLY A 287 -27.68 13.83 -24.12
CA GLY A 287 -27.37 13.79 -25.55
C GLY A 287 -26.01 13.17 -25.88
N LYS A 288 -25.44 12.37 -24.96
CA LYS A 288 -24.10 11.78 -25.09
C LYS A 288 -24.10 10.40 -25.76
N THR A 289 -25.27 9.86 -26.04
CA THR A 289 -25.44 8.53 -26.63
C THR A 289 -25.94 8.58 -28.07
N TYR A 290 -25.69 7.52 -28.84
CA TYR A 290 -26.25 7.32 -30.17
C TYR A 290 -26.53 5.84 -30.44
N GLU A 291 -27.43 5.56 -31.39
CA GLU A 291 -27.76 4.20 -31.82
C GLU A 291 -26.95 3.86 -33.08
N GLN A 292 -26.33 2.68 -33.10
CA GLN A 292 -25.64 2.14 -34.27
C GLN A 292 -25.67 0.60 -34.23
N ASP A 293 -25.98 -0.02 -35.37
CA ASP A 293 -26.05 -1.48 -35.53
C ASP A 293 -26.99 -2.18 -34.53
N GLY A 294 -28.07 -1.48 -34.15
CA GLY A 294 -29.05 -1.95 -33.17
C GLY A 294 -28.56 -1.91 -31.71
N ALA A 295 -27.42 -1.28 -31.44
CA ALA A 295 -26.85 -1.12 -30.11
C ALA A 295 -26.79 0.37 -29.71
N LEU A 296 -26.90 0.64 -28.40
CA LEU A 296 -26.73 1.97 -27.83
C LEU A 296 -25.26 2.19 -27.46
N TRP A 297 -24.67 3.27 -27.98
CA TRP A 297 -23.28 3.66 -27.79
C TRP A 297 -23.16 4.95 -26.99
N LEU A 298 -22.06 5.10 -26.25
CA LEU A 298 -21.63 6.33 -25.61
C LEU A 298 -20.47 6.95 -26.38
N ARG A 299 -20.53 8.27 -26.62
CA ARG A 299 -19.46 9.07 -27.25
C ARG A 299 -18.25 9.26 -26.34
N THR A 300 -17.62 8.18 -25.88
CA THR A 300 -16.48 8.24 -24.94
C THR A 300 -15.23 8.86 -25.56
N THR A 301 -15.09 8.86 -26.89
CA THR A 301 -13.98 9.54 -27.59
C THR A 301 -13.95 11.05 -27.37
N GLU A 302 -15.12 11.68 -27.13
CA GLU A 302 -15.20 13.11 -26.75
C GLU A 302 -14.53 13.40 -25.40
N TYR A 303 -14.25 12.36 -24.61
CA TYR A 303 -13.70 12.42 -23.26
C TYR A 303 -12.33 11.72 -23.13
N GLY A 304 -11.66 11.44 -24.26
CA GLY A 304 -10.30 10.92 -24.29
C GLY A 304 -10.16 9.39 -24.26
N ASP A 305 -11.25 8.64 -24.50
CA ASP A 305 -11.19 7.20 -24.75
C ASP A 305 -10.73 6.88 -26.19
N ASP A 306 -10.24 5.66 -26.44
CA ASP A 306 -9.71 5.26 -27.76
C ASP A 306 -10.80 4.99 -28.80
N LYS A 307 -11.98 4.56 -28.34
CA LYS A 307 -13.18 4.34 -29.15
C LYS A 307 -14.44 4.47 -28.32
N ASP A 308 -15.52 4.82 -28.98
CA ASP A 308 -16.85 4.86 -28.39
C ASP A 308 -17.24 3.48 -27.83
N ARG A 309 -17.98 3.47 -26.72
CA ARG A 309 -18.30 2.23 -25.99
C ARG A 309 -19.76 1.88 -26.14
N VAL A 310 -20.02 0.62 -26.49
CA VAL A 310 -21.36 0.04 -26.43
C VAL A 310 -21.82 0.02 -24.96
N MET A 311 -22.94 0.67 -24.68
CA MET A 311 -23.62 0.63 -23.39
C MET A 311 -24.61 -0.54 -23.33
N LYS A 312 -25.42 -0.69 -24.39
CA LYS A 312 -26.46 -1.72 -24.51
C LYS A 312 -26.31 -2.43 -25.84
N LYS A 313 -26.20 -3.75 -25.82
CA LYS A 313 -26.09 -4.60 -27.01
C LYS A 313 -27.45 -4.69 -27.74
N SER A 314 -27.41 -5.22 -28.96
CA SER A 314 -28.60 -5.46 -29.78
C SER A 314 -29.57 -6.49 -29.22
N ASP A 315 -29.11 -7.39 -28.35
CA ASP A 315 -29.97 -8.31 -27.57
C ASP A 315 -30.66 -7.64 -26.37
N GLY A 316 -30.42 -6.34 -26.16
CA GLY A 316 -30.99 -5.55 -25.09
C GLY A 316 -30.24 -5.62 -23.76
N THR A 317 -29.17 -6.41 -23.64
CA THR A 317 -28.37 -6.52 -22.41
C THR A 317 -27.34 -5.39 -22.30
N TYR A 318 -27.03 -4.97 -21.08
CA TYR A 318 -25.96 -4.00 -20.84
C TYR A 318 -24.57 -4.65 -20.92
N THR A 319 -23.58 -3.88 -21.34
CA THR A 319 -22.18 -4.29 -21.27
C THR A 319 -21.61 -4.02 -19.87
N TYR A 320 -20.51 -4.68 -19.50
CA TYR A 320 -19.80 -4.44 -18.23
C TYR A 320 -19.36 -2.98 -18.03
N PHE A 321 -19.31 -2.19 -19.10
CA PHE A 321 -18.98 -0.77 -19.01
C PHE A 321 -19.99 0.04 -18.19
N VAL A 322 -21.29 -0.22 -18.33
CA VAL A 322 -22.33 0.58 -17.65
C VAL A 322 -22.34 0.34 -16.14
N PRO A 323 -22.31 -0.92 -15.64
CA PRO A 323 -22.17 -1.19 -14.21
C PRO A 323 -20.92 -0.55 -13.60
N ASP A 324 -19.78 -0.57 -14.29
CA ASP A 324 -18.56 0.09 -13.80
C ASP A 324 -18.78 1.59 -13.59
N VAL A 325 -19.40 2.29 -14.54
CA VAL A 325 -19.71 3.73 -14.40
C VAL A 325 -20.70 3.94 -13.25
N ALA A 326 -21.79 3.19 -13.20
CA ALA A 326 -22.81 3.29 -12.16
C ALA A 326 -22.24 3.04 -10.75
N TYR A 327 -21.31 2.10 -10.65
CA TYR A 327 -20.62 1.77 -9.40
C TYR A 327 -19.71 2.90 -8.91
N HIS A 328 -18.99 3.56 -9.83
CA HIS A 328 -18.15 4.70 -9.46
C HIS A 328 -18.96 5.96 -9.11
N VAL A 329 -20.13 6.14 -9.72
CA VAL A 329 -21.14 7.13 -9.28
C VAL A 329 -21.62 6.80 -7.86
N SER A 330 -21.97 5.54 -7.59
CA SER A 330 -22.37 5.07 -6.26
C SER A 330 -21.27 5.32 -5.20
N LYS A 331 -19.98 5.11 -5.52
CA LYS A 331 -18.86 5.50 -4.64
C LYS A 331 -18.86 7.02 -4.36
N TRP A 332 -19.04 7.83 -5.40
CA TRP A 332 -19.07 9.29 -5.26
C TRP A 332 -20.24 9.80 -4.40
N GLU A 333 -21.43 9.22 -4.59
CA GLU A 333 -22.64 9.51 -3.82
C GLU A 333 -22.52 9.09 -2.35
N ARG A 334 -21.80 8.00 -2.07
CA ARG A 334 -21.43 7.58 -0.70
C ARG A 334 -20.42 8.52 -0.02
N GLY A 335 -19.94 9.53 -0.75
CA GLY A 335 -19.09 10.61 -0.23
C GLY A 335 -17.59 10.34 -0.36
N TYR A 336 -17.17 9.30 -1.08
CA TYR A 336 -15.76 9.05 -1.35
C TYR A 336 -15.27 10.04 -2.41
N ARG A 337 -14.40 10.96 -2.00
CA ARG A 337 -13.79 11.95 -2.91
C ARG A 337 -12.50 11.43 -3.54
N GLN A 338 -11.98 10.33 -3.01
CA GLN A 338 -10.95 9.54 -3.63
C GLN A 338 -11.37 8.06 -3.62
N ALA A 339 -11.23 7.41 -4.75
CA ALA A 339 -11.44 5.98 -4.92
C ALA A 339 -10.21 5.41 -5.61
N ILE A 340 -9.54 4.46 -4.96
CA ILE A 340 -8.31 3.84 -5.46
C ILE A 340 -8.62 2.38 -5.77
N ASN A 341 -8.55 2.02 -7.05
CA ASN A 341 -8.79 0.67 -7.51
C ASN A 341 -7.45 -0.05 -7.76
N ILE A 342 -7.26 -1.22 -7.16
CA ILE A 342 -6.04 -2.02 -7.32
C ILE A 342 -6.36 -3.26 -8.14
N GLN A 343 -5.83 -3.31 -9.36
CA GLN A 343 -6.21 -4.29 -10.37
C GLN A 343 -4.99 -4.81 -11.13
N GLY A 344 -5.14 -5.94 -11.82
CA GLY A 344 -4.12 -6.45 -12.74
C GLY A 344 -3.94 -5.51 -13.94
N SER A 345 -2.73 -5.45 -14.50
CA SER A 345 -2.41 -4.56 -15.64
C SER A 345 -3.20 -4.87 -16.93
N ASP A 346 -3.81 -6.05 -17.03
CA ASP A 346 -4.77 -6.44 -18.06
C ASP A 346 -6.05 -5.59 -18.03
N HIS A 347 -6.34 -4.92 -16.92
CA HIS A 347 -7.43 -3.95 -16.80
C HIS A 347 -7.07 -2.54 -17.28
N HIS A 348 -5.89 -2.27 -17.82
CA HIS A 348 -5.51 -0.91 -18.26
C HIS A 348 -6.57 -0.22 -19.14
N GLY A 349 -7.22 -0.96 -20.04
CA GLY A 349 -8.27 -0.42 -20.90
C GLY A 349 -9.57 0.00 -20.18
N THR A 350 -9.77 -0.34 -18.89
CA THR A 350 -10.93 0.10 -18.09
C THR A 350 -10.82 1.55 -17.65
N ILE A 351 -9.59 2.05 -17.45
CA ILE A 351 -9.34 3.39 -16.89
C ILE A 351 -9.97 4.48 -17.76
N ALA A 352 -9.60 4.53 -19.03
CA ALA A 352 -10.04 5.59 -19.94
C ALA A 352 -11.56 5.56 -20.13
N ARG A 353 -12.15 4.37 -20.37
CA ARG A 353 -13.60 4.25 -20.56
C ARG A 353 -14.40 4.63 -19.33
N VAL A 354 -14.02 4.18 -18.12
CA VAL A 354 -14.76 4.52 -16.90
C VAL A 354 -14.68 6.01 -16.62
N ARG A 355 -13.49 6.62 -16.72
CA ARG A 355 -13.33 8.07 -16.58
C ARG A 355 -14.16 8.82 -17.62
N ALA A 356 -14.15 8.39 -18.89
CA ALA A 356 -14.98 8.98 -19.94
C ALA A 356 -16.48 8.90 -19.62
N GLY A 357 -16.95 7.74 -19.16
CA GLY A 357 -18.35 7.56 -18.74
C GLY A 357 -18.75 8.49 -17.59
N LEU A 358 -17.86 8.68 -16.61
CA LEU A 358 -18.10 9.61 -15.49
C LEU A 358 -18.08 11.08 -15.93
N GLN A 359 -17.19 11.45 -16.84
CA GLN A 359 -17.16 12.81 -17.39
C GLN A 359 -18.37 13.09 -18.30
N ALA A 360 -18.87 12.08 -19.00
CA ALA A 360 -20.07 12.22 -19.82
C ALA A 360 -21.35 12.46 -19.00
N LEU A 361 -21.39 12.01 -17.75
CA LEU A 361 -22.51 12.27 -16.83
C LEU A 361 -22.57 13.73 -16.36
N ASP A 362 -21.45 14.45 -16.33
CA ASP A 362 -21.34 15.84 -15.87
C ASP A 362 -21.95 16.10 -14.48
N VAL A 363 -21.78 15.16 -13.55
CA VAL A 363 -22.34 15.21 -12.18
C VAL A 363 -21.34 15.78 -11.14
N GLY A 364 -20.36 16.57 -11.58
CA GLY A 364 -19.36 17.20 -10.71
C GLY A 364 -18.25 16.25 -10.21
N ILE A 365 -18.08 15.09 -10.84
CA ILE A 365 -16.95 14.18 -10.58
C ILE A 365 -15.71 14.72 -11.31
N PRO A 366 -14.60 15.02 -10.61
CA PRO A 366 -13.43 15.64 -11.22
C PRO A 366 -12.74 14.73 -12.24
N GLN A 367 -12.11 15.35 -13.24
CA GLN A 367 -11.22 14.65 -14.15
C GLN A 367 -10.12 13.93 -13.36
N GLY A 368 -9.89 12.66 -13.69
CA GLY A 368 -8.92 11.81 -13.01
C GLY A 368 -9.53 10.87 -11.96
N TYR A 369 -10.77 11.06 -11.51
CA TYR A 369 -11.45 10.07 -10.68
C TYR A 369 -12.00 8.90 -11.53
N PRO A 370 -11.81 7.62 -11.14
CA PRO A 370 -11.08 7.15 -9.96
C PRO A 370 -9.56 6.99 -10.22
N ASP A 371 -8.80 6.80 -9.14
CA ASP A 371 -7.38 6.44 -9.17
C ASP A 371 -7.20 4.93 -9.39
N TYR A 372 -6.07 4.54 -9.99
CA TYR A 372 -5.75 3.14 -10.26
C TYR A 372 -4.31 2.80 -9.89
N ILE A 373 -4.13 1.62 -9.28
CA ILE A 373 -2.84 0.96 -9.13
C ILE A 373 -2.90 -0.33 -9.92
N LEU A 374 -2.23 -0.33 -11.07
CA LEU A 374 -2.15 -1.51 -11.92
C LEU A 374 -0.90 -2.32 -11.56
N HIS A 375 -1.09 -3.59 -11.20
CA HIS A 375 0.01 -4.47 -10.88
C HIS A 375 0.29 -5.49 -11.99
N LYS A 376 1.56 -5.88 -12.14
CA LYS A 376 1.97 -6.99 -13.00
C LYS A 376 1.69 -8.34 -12.33
N MET A 377 1.61 -9.38 -13.16
CA MET A 377 1.53 -10.76 -12.68
C MET A 377 2.84 -11.17 -12.01
N VAL A 378 2.74 -12.08 -11.05
CA VAL A 378 3.87 -12.61 -10.29
C VAL A 378 4.17 -14.01 -10.80
N THR A 379 5.44 -14.26 -11.13
CA THR A 379 5.93 -15.61 -11.44
C THR A 379 6.37 -16.27 -10.14
N VAL A 380 5.97 -17.53 -9.91
CA VAL A 380 6.38 -18.28 -8.72
C VAL A 380 7.43 -19.32 -9.08
N MET A 381 8.55 -19.29 -8.38
CA MET A 381 9.63 -20.28 -8.45
C MET A 381 9.67 -21.09 -7.16
N LYS A 382 9.88 -22.40 -7.28
CA LYS A 382 10.08 -23.33 -6.16
C LYS A 382 10.98 -24.47 -6.62
N ASP A 383 11.91 -24.89 -5.76
CA ASP A 383 12.91 -25.93 -6.06
C ASP A 383 13.70 -25.60 -7.35
N GLY A 384 14.00 -24.32 -7.57
CA GLY A 384 14.69 -23.81 -8.76
C GLY A 384 13.91 -23.87 -10.09
N ALA A 385 12.61 -24.19 -10.07
CA ALA A 385 11.77 -24.27 -11.26
C ALA A 385 10.50 -23.42 -11.15
N GLU A 386 9.99 -22.96 -12.29
CA GLU A 386 8.72 -22.23 -12.33
C GLU A 386 7.55 -23.19 -12.02
N VAL A 387 6.72 -22.79 -11.06
CA VAL A 387 5.49 -23.52 -10.71
C VAL A 387 4.44 -23.24 -11.78
N LYS A 388 4.34 -24.14 -12.77
CA LYS A 388 3.43 -23.97 -13.90
C LYS A 388 1.96 -24.12 -13.50
N ILE A 389 1.16 -23.14 -13.91
CA ILE A 389 -0.31 -23.15 -13.82
C ILE A 389 -0.87 -24.01 -14.95
N SER A 390 -1.72 -24.99 -14.65
CA SER A 390 -2.39 -25.82 -15.66
C SER A 390 -3.84 -25.40 -15.80
N LYS A 391 -4.15 -24.65 -16.86
CA LYS A 391 -5.55 -24.30 -17.22
C LYS A 391 -6.40 -25.56 -17.47
N ARG A 392 -5.81 -26.62 -18.00
CA ARG A 392 -6.52 -27.88 -18.30
C ARG A 392 -6.84 -28.68 -17.04
N ALA A 393 -5.91 -28.76 -16.10
CA ALA A 393 -6.12 -29.44 -14.82
C ALA A 393 -6.82 -28.54 -13.78
N GLY A 394 -7.03 -27.26 -14.08
CA GLY A 394 -7.59 -26.30 -13.14
C GLY A 394 -6.68 -25.97 -11.96
N SER A 395 -5.37 -26.28 -12.04
CA SER A 395 -4.41 -26.02 -10.97
C SER A 395 -3.75 -24.65 -11.14
N TYR A 396 -3.79 -23.83 -10.09
CA TYR A 396 -3.10 -22.55 -9.96
C TYR A 396 -2.42 -22.51 -8.60
N VAL A 397 -1.36 -21.72 -8.48
CA VAL A 397 -0.78 -21.42 -7.17
C VAL A 397 -1.76 -20.52 -6.43
N THR A 398 -2.33 -21.04 -5.34
CA THR A 398 -3.23 -20.26 -4.48
C THR A 398 -2.44 -19.35 -3.55
N VAL A 399 -3.11 -18.35 -2.97
CA VAL A 399 -2.55 -17.55 -1.88
C VAL A 399 -2.25 -18.45 -0.68
N ARG A 400 -3.12 -19.42 -0.41
CA ARG A 400 -2.92 -20.43 0.64
C ARG A 400 -1.64 -21.24 0.43
N ASP A 401 -1.46 -21.80 -0.76
CA ASP A 401 -0.25 -22.55 -1.12
C ASP A 401 1.00 -21.72 -0.87
N LEU A 402 0.98 -20.46 -1.29
CA LEU A 402 2.14 -19.58 -1.16
C LEU A 402 2.47 -19.30 0.31
N ILE A 403 1.46 -19.10 1.17
CA ILE A 403 1.62 -18.96 2.61
C ILE A 403 2.22 -20.24 3.20
N ASP A 404 1.60 -21.39 2.91
CA ASP A 404 2.00 -22.67 3.50
C ASP A 404 3.42 -23.06 3.08
N TRP A 405 3.77 -22.88 1.81
CA TRP A 405 5.12 -23.14 1.29
C TRP A 405 6.15 -22.20 1.88
N SER A 406 5.87 -20.89 1.93
CA SER A 406 6.84 -19.88 2.42
C SER A 406 7.03 -19.92 3.94
N GLY A 407 6.07 -20.51 4.66
CA GLY A 407 6.12 -20.68 6.11
C GLY A 407 6.61 -22.05 6.58
N ASN A 408 6.79 -23.02 5.66
CA ASN A 408 6.94 -24.43 5.97
C ASN A 408 5.84 -24.93 6.93
N GLY A 409 4.59 -24.54 6.65
CA GLY A 409 3.40 -24.83 7.47
C GLY A 409 3.12 -23.86 8.64
N ASP A 410 4.05 -22.96 8.98
CA ASP A 410 3.77 -21.86 9.91
C ASP A 410 3.06 -20.71 9.18
N VAL A 411 1.76 -20.57 9.44
CA VAL A 411 0.90 -19.57 8.79
C VAL A 411 1.37 -18.14 9.04
N VAL A 412 1.93 -17.82 10.22
CA VAL A 412 2.40 -16.46 10.53
C VAL A 412 3.67 -16.15 9.74
N ARG A 413 4.65 -17.06 9.78
CA ARG A 413 5.90 -16.92 9.00
C ARG A 413 5.61 -16.86 7.49
N GLY A 414 4.72 -17.74 7.03
CA GLY A 414 4.26 -17.79 5.65
C GLY A 414 3.61 -16.48 5.21
N ARG A 415 2.63 -16.00 5.97
CA ARG A 415 1.97 -14.71 5.72
C ARG A 415 2.99 -13.57 5.65
N ASP A 416 3.87 -13.48 6.64
CA ASP A 416 4.86 -12.42 6.72
C ASP A 416 5.79 -12.40 5.51
N ALA A 417 6.30 -13.57 5.09
CA ALA A 417 7.10 -13.71 3.89
C ALA A 417 6.33 -13.32 2.63
N VAL A 418 5.11 -13.86 2.45
CA VAL A 418 4.31 -13.57 1.26
C VAL A 418 4.01 -12.08 1.14
N ARG A 419 3.57 -11.45 2.23
CA ARG A 419 3.24 -10.01 2.24
C ARG A 419 4.46 -9.15 1.96
N PHE A 420 5.59 -9.43 2.60
CA PHE A 420 6.80 -8.62 2.41
C PHE A 420 7.30 -8.73 0.96
N PHE A 421 7.37 -9.93 0.40
CA PHE A 421 7.83 -10.12 -0.98
C PHE A 421 6.88 -9.44 -1.97
N LEU A 422 5.56 -9.63 -1.81
CA LEU A 422 4.53 -9.03 -2.65
C LEU A 422 4.39 -7.52 -2.50
N ILE A 423 5.05 -6.88 -1.53
CA ILE A 423 5.12 -5.42 -1.46
C ILE A 423 6.51 -4.87 -1.78
N SER A 424 7.56 -5.68 -1.73
CA SER A 424 8.96 -5.27 -1.94
C SER A 424 9.33 -4.85 -3.38
N ARG A 425 8.34 -4.63 -4.24
CA ARG A 425 8.51 -4.19 -5.64
C ARG A 425 7.42 -3.19 -5.98
N LYS A 426 7.72 -2.26 -6.89
CA LYS A 426 6.72 -1.35 -7.45
C LYS A 426 5.62 -2.15 -8.15
N ALA A 427 4.38 -1.67 -8.13
CA ALA A 427 3.23 -2.44 -8.64
C ALA A 427 3.37 -2.80 -10.13
N ASP A 428 3.85 -1.87 -10.95
CA ASP A 428 3.97 -1.97 -12.40
C ASP A 428 5.20 -2.76 -12.88
N THR A 429 6.00 -3.34 -11.97
CA THR A 429 7.19 -4.13 -12.30
C THR A 429 6.92 -5.62 -12.24
N GLU A 430 7.41 -6.37 -13.22
CA GLU A 430 7.45 -7.83 -13.17
C GLU A 430 8.31 -8.31 -12.00
N PHE A 431 7.89 -9.42 -11.39
CA PHE A 431 8.54 -9.93 -10.20
C PHE A 431 8.45 -11.45 -10.12
N VAL A 432 9.57 -12.05 -9.73
CA VAL A 432 9.68 -13.47 -9.41
C VAL A 432 9.62 -13.63 -7.90
N PHE A 433 8.58 -14.32 -7.43
CA PHE A 433 8.49 -14.82 -6.07
C PHE A 433 9.20 -16.16 -5.99
N ASP A 434 10.32 -16.19 -5.30
CA ASP A 434 11.09 -17.41 -5.06
C ASP A 434 10.79 -17.95 -3.65
N VAL A 435 10.13 -19.11 -3.59
CA VAL A 435 9.75 -19.79 -2.34
C VAL A 435 10.98 -20.22 -1.54
N ASP A 436 12.06 -20.63 -2.22
CA ASP A 436 13.29 -21.10 -1.58
C ASP A 436 13.99 -19.92 -0.90
N VAL A 437 14.02 -18.76 -1.56
CA VAL A 437 14.52 -17.51 -0.95
C VAL A 437 13.64 -17.09 0.23
N ALA A 438 12.31 -17.16 0.11
CA ALA A 438 11.39 -16.82 1.19
C ALA A 438 11.56 -17.70 2.45
N LEU A 439 12.00 -18.94 2.29
CA LEU A 439 12.33 -19.86 3.39
C LEU A 439 13.74 -19.65 3.97
N SER A 440 14.66 -19.12 3.17
CA SER A 440 16.06 -18.97 3.57
C SER A 440 16.25 -18.00 4.75
N GLN A 441 17.20 -18.30 5.63
CA GLN A 441 17.65 -17.41 6.71
C GLN A 441 18.92 -16.67 6.28
N SER A 442 18.82 -15.94 5.17
CA SER A 442 19.93 -15.22 4.56
C SER A 442 19.58 -13.75 4.33
N ASP A 443 20.59 -12.93 4.03
CA ASP A 443 20.40 -11.52 3.67
C ASP A 443 19.65 -11.32 2.34
N GLU A 444 19.55 -12.37 1.51
CA GLU A 444 18.76 -12.36 0.28
C GLU A 444 17.26 -12.37 0.57
N ASN A 445 16.86 -12.94 1.72
CA ASN A 445 15.48 -12.92 2.19
C ASN A 445 15.17 -11.57 2.85
N PRO A 446 14.41 -10.67 2.21
CA PRO A 446 14.19 -9.32 2.72
C PRO A 446 13.32 -9.29 3.97
N VAL A 447 12.41 -10.26 4.19
CA VAL A 447 11.63 -10.31 5.43
C VAL A 447 12.50 -10.75 6.60
N TYR A 448 13.31 -11.78 6.40
CA TYR A 448 14.25 -12.27 7.40
C TYR A 448 15.23 -11.17 7.79
N TYR A 449 15.81 -10.47 6.81
CA TYR A 449 16.74 -9.37 7.03
C TYR A 449 16.19 -8.29 7.98
N VAL A 450 14.95 -7.84 7.75
CA VAL A 450 14.33 -6.80 8.58
C VAL A 450 13.84 -7.35 9.94
N GLN A 451 13.25 -8.55 9.97
CA GLN A 451 12.80 -9.16 11.24
C GLN A 451 13.98 -9.51 12.14
N TYR A 452 15.10 -9.94 11.57
CA TYR A 452 16.33 -10.24 12.29
C TYR A 452 16.97 -8.98 12.89
N ALA A 453 16.95 -7.85 12.18
CA ALA A 453 17.29 -6.54 12.75
C ALA A 453 16.46 -6.23 14.01
N HIS A 454 15.13 -6.41 13.95
CA HIS A 454 14.24 -6.23 15.11
C HIS A 454 14.55 -7.19 16.27
N ALA A 455 14.68 -8.49 15.97
CA ALA A 455 14.96 -9.54 16.97
C ALA A 455 16.33 -9.36 17.64
N ARG A 456 17.33 -8.89 16.89
CA ARG A 456 18.65 -8.53 17.42
C ARG A 456 18.56 -7.42 18.45
N ILE A 457 17.82 -6.35 18.16
CA ILE A 457 17.61 -5.28 19.15
C ILE A 457 16.90 -5.82 20.39
N CYS A 458 15.85 -6.63 20.21
CA CYS A 458 15.15 -7.24 21.34
C CYS A 458 16.10 -8.07 22.21
N SER A 459 17.00 -8.83 21.61
CA SER A 459 18.00 -9.63 22.32
C SER A 459 19.01 -8.78 23.10
N VAL A 460 19.44 -7.63 22.55
CA VAL A 460 20.33 -6.68 23.26
C VAL A 460 19.60 -6.03 24.43
N LEU A 461 18.36 -5.57 24.22
CA LEU A 461 17.55 -4.96 25.27
C LEU A 461 17.25 -5.94 26.41
N ALA A 462 17.00 -7.22 26.09
CA ALA A 462 16.76 -8.27 27.06
C ALA A 462 17.97 -8.56 27.97
N GLN A 463 19.20 -8.26 27.51
CA GLN A 463 20.40 -8.35 28.35
C GLN A 463 20.52 -7.17 29.34
N TYR A 464 19.87 -6.05 29.06
CA TYR A 464 19.80 -4.90 29.95
C TYR A 464 18.65 -5.00 30.96
N SER A 465 17.44 -5.30 30.49
CA SER A 465 16.25 -5.49 31.31
C SER A 465 15.29 -6.48 30.65
N THR A 466 14.67 -7.35 31.44
CA THR A 466 13.66 -8.31 30.97
C THR A 466 12.24 -7.74 30.96
N GLU A 467 12.01 -6.61 31.62
CA GLU A 467 10.70 -5.96 31.69
C GLU A 467 10.61 -4.76 30.75
N GLU A 468 9.51 -4.65 30.00
CA GLU A 468 9.28 -3.55 29.05
C GLU A 468 9.14 -2.19 29.77
N ALA A 469 8.57 -2.18 30.98
CA ALA A 469 8.54 -1.02 31.86
C ALA A 469 9.95 -0.54 32.25
N GLY A 470 10.93 -1.44 32.29
CA GLY A 470 12.33 -1.11 32.56
C GLY A 470 13.00 -0.29 31.44
N PHE A 471 12.36 -0.16 30.28
CA PHE A 471 12.85 0.69 29.18
C PHE A 471 12.28 2.10 29.20
N ALA A 472 11.26 2.39 30.03
CA ALA A 472 10.64 3.72 30.07
C ALA A 472 11.65 4.82 30.41
N ALA A 473 12.61 4.53 31.29
CA ALA A 473 13.68 5.44 31.65
C ALA A 473 14.60 5.81 30.47
N LEU A 474 14.73 4.94 29.45
CA LEU A 474 15.58 5.19 28.28
C LEU A 474 15.08 6.35 27.41
N ALA A 475 13.80 6.74 27.52
CA ALA A 475 13.26 7.89 26.82
C ALA A 475 13.79 9.25 27.34
N GLU A 476 14.28 9.26 28.59
CA GLU A 476 14.75 10.47 29.28
C GLU A 476 16.27 10.49 29.51
N VAL A 477 16.99 9.50 28.94
CA VAL A 477 18.45 9.41 29.04
C VAL A 477 19.13 10.56 28.31
N ASP A 478 20.26 11.02 28.85
CA ASP A 478 21.15 11.95 28.15
C ASP A 478 21.76 11.30 26.90
N LEU A 479 21.47 11.89 25.75
CA LEU A 479 21.91 11.40 24.45
C LEU A 479 23.20 12.05 23.97
N THR A 480 23.77 13.00 24.72
CA THR A 480 25.04 13.68 24.34
C THR A 480 26.17 12.72 23.97
N PRO A 481 26.30 11.50 24.54
CA PRO A 481 27.36 10.56 24.15
C PRO A 481 27.25 10.01 22.72
N LEU A 482 26.09 10.13 22.06
CA LEU A 482 25.88 9.64 20.68
C LEU A 482 26.60 10.54 19.65
N THR A 483 27.88 10.28 19.42
CA THR A 483 28.77 11.13 18.61
C THR A 483 29.45 10.37 17.47
N ALA A 484 29.34 9.04 17.43
CA ALA A 484 30.00 8.24 16.40
C ALA A 484 29.33 8.42 15.03
N PRO A 485 30.09 8.31 13.92
CA PRO A 485 29.52 8.47 12.57
C PRO A 485 28.36 7.53 12.27
N ARG A 486 28.42 6.27 12.75
CA ARG A 486 27.33 5.30 12.54
C ARG A 486 26.08 5.58 13.37
N GLU A 487 26.24 6.19 14.54
CA GLU A 487 25.10 6.70 15.32
C GLU A 487 24.42 7.84 14.56
N ALA A 488 25.19 8.77 14.00
CA ALA A 488 24.67 9.87 13.19
C ALA A 488 23.89 9.39 11.96
N SER A 489 24.39 8.37 11.23
CA SER A 489 23.66 7.77 10.10
C SER A 489 22.34 7.14 10.52
N LEU A 490 22.33 6.38 11.61
CA LEU A 490 21.11 5.73 12.11
C LEU A 490 20.08 6.77 12.59
N LEU A 491 20.52 7.79 13.35
CA LEU A 491 19.68 8.93 13.76
C LEU A 491 19.05 9.64 12.55
N ALA A 492 19.83 9.86 11.49
CA ALA A 492 19.33 10.47 10.25
C ALA A 492 18.26 9.59 9.60
N LYS A 493 18.50 8.27 9.50
CA LYS A 493 17.53 7.34 8.89
C LYS A 493 16.22 7.27 9.69
N LEU A 494 16.27 7.29 11.02
CA LEU A 494 15.07 7.36 11.87
C LEU A 494 14.27 8.64 11.63
N ALA A 495 14.95 9.77 11.43
CA ALA A 495 14.33 11.05 11.15
C ALA A 495 13.68 11.14 9.76
N GLU A 496 14.11 10.30 8.80
CA GLU A 496 13.51 10.22 7.45
C GLU A 496 12.16 9.49 7.43
N TYR A 497 11.80 8.74 8.48
CA TYR A 497 10.61 7.87 8.45
C TYR A 497 9.31 8.60 8.09
N PRO A 498 8.93 9.72 8.74
CA PRO A 498 7.67 10.40 8.41
C PRO A 498 7.62 10.88 6.95
N GLU A 499 8.71 11.46 6.45
CA GLU A 499 8.81 11.93 5.06
C GLU A 499 8.86 10.77 4.05
N ALA A 500 9.38 9.60 4.45
CA ALA A 500 9.28 8.39 3.63
C ALA A 500 7.83 7.89 3.50
N LEU A 501 7.03 8.00 4.57
CA LEU A 501 5.60 7.66 4.53
C LEU A 501 4.79 8.66 3.69
N GLU A 502 5.08 9.95 3.80
CA GLU A 502 4.46 10.99 2.96
C GLU A 502 4.72 10.76 1.47
N ARG A 503 5.98 10.44 1.10
CA ARG A 503 6.33 10.09 -0.28
C ARG A 503 5.65 8.82 -0.78
N ALA A 504 5.56 7.80 0.07
CA ALA A 504 4.84 6.57 -0.24
C ALA A 504 3.35 6.85 -0.51
N LEU A 505 2.75 7.79 0.22
CA LEU A 505 1.37 8.20 0.04
C LEU A 505 1.18 9.00 -1.26
N ASP A 506 2.06 9.98 -1.55
CA ASP A 506 2.01 10.82 -2.75
C ASP A 506 2.03 10.00 -4.05
N GLU A 507 2.81 8.92 -4.06
CA GLU A 507 2.94 8.03 -5.20
C GLU A 507 1.95 6.85 -5.19
N LEU A 508 1.09 6.74 -4.17
CA LEU A 508 0.28 5.56 -3.90
C LEU A 508 1.13 4.26 -3.94
N GLY A 509 2.36 4.37 -3.42
CA GLY A 509 3.43 3.39 -3.57
C GLY A 509 3.85 2.76 -2.24
N PRO A 510 3.07 1.85 -1.65
CA PRO A 510 3.35 1.30 -0.33
C PRO A 510 4.63 0.42 -0.29
N HIS A 511 5.15 0.02 -1.46
CA HIS A 511 6.47 -0.62 -1.60
C HIS A 511 7.64 0.20 -1.06
N GLN A 512 7.51 1.54 -1.04
CA GLN A 512 8.52 2.42 -0.46
C GLN A 512 8.71 2.18 1.04
N VAL A 513 7.69 1.71 1.76
CA VAL A 513 7.80 1.34 3.19
C VAL A 513 8.75 0.15 3.35
N ALA A 514 8.65 -0.86 2.48
CA ALA A 514 9.55 -2.01 2.50
C ALA A 514 11.00 -1.61 2.15
N PHE A 515 11.19 -0.70 1.20
CA PHE A 515 12.53 -0.16 0.89
C PHE A 515 13.12 0.58 2.08
N TYR A 516 12.34 1.47 2.71
CA TYR A 516 12.77 2.17 3.91
C TYR A 516 13.19 1.20 5.03
N LEU A 517 12.39 0.16 5.29
CA LEU A 517 12.68 -0.85 6.32
C LEU A 517 13.97 -1.62 6.04
N ARG A 518 14.22 -2.00 4.78
CA ARG A 518 15.46 -2.68 4.39
C ARG A 518 16.67 -1.76 4.61
N ASP A 519 16.58 -0.51 4.21
CA ASP A 519 17.65 0.45 4.43
C ASP A 519 17.89 0.70 5.92
N LEU A 520 16.84 0.83 6.73
CA LEU A 520 16.95 1.02 8.18
C LEU A 520 17.59 -0.20 8.86
N ALA A 521 17.23 -1.41 8.44
CA ALA A 521 17.90 -2.63 8.89
C ALA A 521 19.40 -2.60 8.51
N GLY A 522 19.75 -2.17 7.29
CA GLY A 522 21.14 -2.02 6.85
C GLY A 522 21.95 -1.02 7.69
N GLU A 523 21.37 0.14 8.01
CA GLU A 523 21.99 1.13 8.92
C GLU A 523 22.18 0.55 10.32
N LEU A 524 21.19 -0.17 10.84
CA LEU A 524 21.31 -0.86 12.13
C LEU A 524 22.41 -1.93 12.13
N HIS A 525 22.50 -2.76 11.09
CA HIS A 525 23.54 -3.79 11.01
C HIS A 525 24.93 -3.16 10.96
N SER A 526 25.08 -2.07 10.19
CA SER A 526 26.32 -1.31 10.10
C SER A 526 26.70 -0.67 11.45
N TYR A 527 25.72 -0.09 12.15
CA TYR A 527 25.88 0.45 13.50
C TYR A 527 26.30 -0.63 14.49
N TYR A 528 25.57 -1.74 14.55
CA TYR A 528 25.83 -2.83 15.50
C TYR A 528 27.21 -3.47 15.31
N ASN A 529 27.70 -3.55 14.07
CA ASN A 529 29.03 -4.09 13.77
C ASN A 529 30.16 -3.14 14.18
N ALA A 530 29.93 -1.83 14.12
CA ALA A 530 30.93 -0.81 14.42
C ALA A 530 30.96 -0.42 15.91
N GLU A 531 29.80 -0.36 16.55
CA GLU A 531 29.63 0.23 17.88
C GLU A 531 29.07 -0.80 18.87
N ARG A 532 29.86 -1.12 19.90
CA ARG A 532 29.39 -1.98 20.99
C ARG A 532 28.34 -1.24 21.84
N VAL A 533 27.15 -1.81 21.96
CA VAL A 533 26.05 -1.19 22.74
C VAL A 533 26.24 -1.38 24.24
N LEU A 534 26.48 -2.62 24.69
CA LEU A 534 26.69 -2.94 26.09
C LEU A 534 28.17 -2.75 26.45
N VAL A 535 28.49 -1.57 26.99
CA VAL A 535 29.83 -1.14 27.41
C VAL A 535 29.82 -0.75 28.90
N ASP A 536 31.01 -0.63 29.49
CA ASP A 536 31.17 -0.31 30.91
C ASP A 536 30.80 1.15 31.24
N ASP A 537 30.96 2.07 30.28
CA ASP A 537 30.53 3.45 30.43
C ASP A 537 28.99 3.52 30.43
N GLU A 538 28.42 3.84 31.59
CA GLU A 538 26.97 3.86 31.81
C GLU A 538 26.26 4.86 30.89
N ALA A 539 26.81 6.05 30.71
CA ALA A 539 26.18 7.10 29.92
C ALA A 539 26.13 6.70 28.44
N VAL A 540 27.25 6.19 27.91
CA VAL A 540 27.32 5.69 26.53
C VAL A 540 26.38 4.49 26.34
N LYS A 541 26.41 3.53 27.27
CA LYS A 541 25.54 2.34 27.22
C LYS A 541 24.06 2.72 27.17
N LEU A 542 23.61 3.59 28.08
CA LEU A 542 22.21 3.99 28.16
C LEU A 542 21.78 4.77 26.90
N ALA A 543 22.62 5.67 26.40
CA ALA A 543 22.31 6.44 25.18
C ALA A 543 22.20 5.52 23.94
N ARG A 544 23.07 4.52 23.83
CA ARG A 544 23.03 3.51 22.76
C ARG A 544 21.83 2.58 22.88
N LEU A 545 21.46 2.19 24.10
CA LEU A 545 20.23 1.42 24.35
C LEU A 545 18.98 2.21 23.97
N ALA A 546 18.95 3.52 24.24
CA ALA A 546 17.85 4.40 23.79
C ALA A 546 17.76 4.47 22.26
N LEU A 547 18.90 4.60 21.56
CA LEU A 547 18.94 4.56 20.09
C LEU A 547 18.46 3.22 19.52
N MET A 548 18.87 2.10 20.13
CA MET A 548 18.39 0.76 19.77
C MET A 548 16.87 0.66 19.96
N LEU A 549 16.35 1.12 21.10
CA LEU A 549 14.93 1.09 21.42
C LEU A 549 14.10 1.93 20.42
N ALA A 550 14.58 3.12 20.05
CA ALA A 550 13.94 3.95 19.03
C ALA A 550 13.94 3.24 17.67
N THR A 551 15.05 2.61 17.29
CA THR A 551 15.14 1.85 16.04
C THR A 551 14.16 0.68 16.02
N ARG A 552 14.04 -0.06 17.13
CA ARG A 552 13.06 -1.14 17.29
C ARG A 552 11.64 -0.63 17.06
N GLN A 553 11.30 0.52 17.63
CA GLN A 553 9.98 1.13 17.49
C GLN A 553 9.66 1.45 16.03
N VAL A 554 10.59 2.07 15.29
CA VAL A 554 10.37 2.41 13.87
C VAL A 554 10.23 1.16 13.00
N ILE A 555 11.08 0.14 13.21
CA ILE A 555 10.97 -1.13 12.47
C ILE A 555 9.60 -1.78 12.74
N ARG A 556 9.16 -1.83 14.00
CA ARG A 556 7.85 -2.37 14.37
C ARG A 556 6.71 -1.61 13.72
N ASN A 557 6.74 -0.27 13.72
CA ASN A 557 5.72 0.56 13.08
C ASN A 557 5.64 0.28 11.57
N GLY A 558 6.79 0.24 10.89
CA GLY A 558 6.83 -0.01 9.45
C GLY A 558 6.40 -1.43 9.07
N LEU A 559 6.81 -2.45 9.82
CA LEU A 559 6.37 -3.84 9.59
C LEU A 559 4.85 -3.97 9.76
N ALA A 560 4.29 -3.33 10.79
CA ALA A 560 2.84 -3.32 11.01
C ALA A 560 2.07 -2.69 9.85
N LEU A 561 2.58 -1.60 9.25
CA LEU A 561 1.95 -0.94 8.10
C LEU A 561 1.85 -1.86 6.86
N ILE A 562 2.79 -2.78 6.69
CA ILE A 562 2.76 -3.75 5.59
C ILE A 562 2.15 -5.10 6.00
N GLY A 563 1.59 -5.18 7.22
CA GLY A 563 0.94 -6.37 7.78
C GLY A 563 1.89 -7.53 8.06
N VAL A 564 3.15 -7.24 8.36
CA VAL A 564 4.20 -8.21 8.70
C VAL A 564 4.48 -8.14 10.20
N SER A 565 4.70 -9.28 10.86
CA SER A 565 5.03 -9.29 12.29
C SER A 565 6.46 -8.82 12.57
N ALA A 566 6.69 -8.37 13.80
CA ALA A 566 8.01 -7.99 14.31
C ALA A 566 8.37 -8.93 15.47
N PRO A 567 8.86 -10.16 15.20
CA PRO A 567 9.09 -11.14 16.24
C PRO A 567 10.22 -10.70 17.18
N PRO A 568 10.12 -10.96 18.50
CA PRO A 568 11.16 -10.58 19.44
C PRO A 568 12.41 -11.47 19.36
N LYS A 569 12.31 -12.63 18.69
CA LYS A 569 13.37 -13.62 18.49
C LYS A 569 13.19 -14.25 17.10
N MET A 570 14.29 -14.58 16.43
CA MET A 570 14.34 -15.15 15.07
C MET A 570 15.26 -16.37 15.05
#